data_AF-A0A2D9C559-F1
#
_entry.id   AF-A0A2D9C559-F1
#
_cell.length_a   1.000
_cell.length_b   1.000
_cell.length_c   1.000
_cell.angle_alpha   90.00
_cell.angle_beta   90.00
_cell.angle_gamma   90.00
#
_symmetry.space_group_name_H-M   'P 1'
#
loop_
_entity.id
_entity.type
_entity.pdbx_description
1 polymer ?
#
loop_
_entity_poly.entity_id
_entity_poly.type
_entity_poly.pdbx_seq_one_letter_code
_entity_poly.pdbx_strand_id
1 'polypeptide(L)'
;MPSFALKRYTGNGTLTNYTIPFTYRTASDVVVTVAGTVLNLTTHYSFPSASTISFVTPPANGAAIVLRRSTSQDARIVDYAAGSVLKESDLDNDSIQGFNMAQEAIDIAQDSIAVSDSNNQFDATSLRVTNVADPTSAQDVATKNYLETTWLSEADKTNINAVNNNLTNITAVKDNETNINLNATNITAIQNASANATLAQNYATETDSPVTGTTDDSAKSWATGGDETNYNMRTNGKGSAKEWAVYTTGTANDSEYSAKEYAVGTQSGQSLGSSKQWAVGGGTGFTTSEAVAGGLFSAKYYAEQAAASKTEFSNVYHGAAATDPTEDPDGSALEAGDLYFNTSTNTLKYYNGSSWASIEATDTSSFATKGVAIAMAIAL
;
A
#
# COMPACT_ATOMS: atom_id res chain seq x y z
N MET A 1 -75.22 -18.29 -18.60
CA MET A 1 -76.52 -18.72 -19.20
C MET A 1 -77.54 -18.86 -18.09
N PRO A 2 -78.84 -18.56 -18.32
CA PRO A 2 -79.89 -18.88 -17.36
C PRO A 2 -80.04 -20.41 -17.25
N SER A 3 -80.28 -20.91 -16.03
CA SER A 3 -80.63 -22.31 -15.78
C SER A 3 -82.14 -22.53 -15.94
N PHE A 4 -82.55 -23.69 -16.47
CA PHE A 4 -83.95 -23.97 -16.83
C PHE A 4 -84.65 -24.95 -15.88
N ALA A 5 -83.89 -25.85 -15.29
CA ALA A 5 -84.36 -26.98 -14.49
C ALA A 5 -83.63 -27.09 -13.13
N LEU A 6 -82.72 -26.16 -12.82
CA LEU A 6 -82.03 -26.13 -11.53
C LEU A 6 -81.95 -24.73 -10.92
N LYS A 7 -81.75 -24.72 -9.60
CA LYS A 7 -81.38 -23.53 -8.85
C LYS A 7 -80.37 -23.88 -7.76
N ARG A 8 -79.31 -23.08 -7.68
CA ARG A 8 -78.28 -23.17 -6.65
C ARG A 8 -78.50 -22.10 -5.60
N TYR A 9 -78.38 -22.51 -4.34
CA TYR A 9 -78.39 -21.62 -3.17
C TYR A 9 -77.21 -21.95 -2.27
N THR A 10 -76.91 -21.04 -1.35
CA THR A 10 -75.97 -21.27 -0.26
C THR A 10 -76.72 -21.18 1.05
N GLY A 11 -76.57 -22.21 1.90
CA GLY A 11 -77.11 -22.20 3.25
C GLY A 11 -76.51 -21.05 4.07
N ASN A 12 -77.32 -20.43 4.92
CA ASN A 12 -76.86 -19.39 5.86
C ASN A 12 -76.93 -19.86 7.32
N GLY A 13 -77.30 -21.12 7.56
CA GLY A 13 -77.48 -21.70 8.89
C GLY A 13 -78.81 -21.37 9.58
N THR A 14 -79.69 -20.55 9.00
CA THR A 14 -80.94 -20.12 9.66
C THR A 14 -82.19 -20.18 8.78
N LEU A 15 -82.06 -19.98 7.46
CA LEU A 15 -83.18 -20.01 6.51
C LEU A 15 -83.56 -21.46 6.18
N THR A 16 -84.84 -21.78 6.28
CA THR A 16 -85.39 -23.09 5.93
C THR A 16 -86.13 -23.09 4.59
N ASN A 17 -86.65 -21.94 4.16
CA ASN A 17 -87.48 -21.84 2.96
C ASN A 17 -86.67 -21.39 1.75
N TYR A 18 -86.78 -22.14 0.64
CA TYR A 18 -86.10 -21.83 -0.62
C TYR A 18 -87.06 -21.94 -1.79
N THR A 19 -86.99 -20.98 -2.71
CA THR A 19 -87.87 -20.91 -3.89
C THR A 19 -87.44 -21.87 -4.99
N ILE A 20 -88.41 -22.45 -5.69
CA ILE A 20 -88.20 -23.22 -6.92
C ILE A 20 -88.63 -22.34 -8.10
N PRO A 21 -87.69 -21.89 -8.95
CA PRO A 21 -87.99 -20.99 -10.07
C PRO A 21 -88.38 -21.70 -11.37
N PHE A 22 -88.48 -23.04 -11.36
CA PHE A 22 -88.80 -23.86 -12.54
C PHE A 22 -90.06 -24.69 -12.31
N THR A 23 -90.75 -25.05 -13.38
CA THR A 23 -91.95 -25.90 -13.32
C THR A 23 -91.55 -27.37 -13.23
N TYR A 24 -92.43 -28.22 -12.71
CA TYR A 24 -92.24 -29.67 -12.64
C TYR A 24 -93.62 -30.35 -12.66
N ARG A 25 -93.69 -31.64 -13.03
CA ARG A 25 -94.96 -32.36 -13.11
C ARG A 25 -95.45 -32.80 -11.73
N THR A 26 -94.54 -33.34 -10.93
CA THR A 26 -94.81 -33.86 -9.58
C THR A 26 -93.69 -33.50 -8.61
N ALA A 27 -93.98 -33.40 -7.32
CA ALA A 27 -92.96 -33.10 -6.30
C ALA A 27 -91.82 -34.14 -6.27
N SER A 28 -92.10 -35.38 -6.68
CA SER A 28 -91.09 -36.45 -6.85
C SER A 28 -90.10 -36.18 -7.97
N ASP A 29 -90.42 -35.31 -8.93
CA ASP A 29 -89.47 -34.92 -9.98
C ASP A 29 -88.44 -33.89 -9.47
N VAL A 30 -88.50 -33.44 -8.22
CA VAL A 30 -87.54 -32.46 -7.67
C VAL A 30 -86.60 -33.15 -6.70
N VAL A 31 -85.33 -33.22 -7.09
CA VAL A 31 -84.22 -33.72 -6.29
C VAL A 31 -83.55 -32.56 -5.57
N VAL A 32 -83.42 -32.68 -4.26
CA VAL A 32 -82.78 -31.69 -3.40
C VAL A 32 -81.49 -32.27 -2.85
N THR A 33 -80.37 -31.56 -3.05
CA THR A 33 -79.10 -31.91 -2.43
C THR A 33 -78.57 -30.79 -1.54
N VAL A 34 -77.92 -31.17 -0.45
CA VAL A 34 -77.19 -30.25 0.44
C VAL A 34 -75.80 -30.82 0.68
N ALA A 35 -74.77 -30.00 0.44
CA ALA A 35 -73.36 -30.42 0.51
C ALA A 35 -73.06 -31.70 -0.29
N GLY A 36 -73.71 -31.85 -1.45
CA GLY A 36 -73.56 -33.02 -2.34
C GLY A 36 -74.37 -34.26 -1.94
N THR A 37 -75.05 -34.27 -0.78
CA THR A 37 -75.87 -35.40 -0.33
C THR A 37 -77.32 -35.23 -0.80
N VAL A 38 -77.90 -36.26 -1.41
CA VAL A 38 -79.33 -36.28 -1.80
C VAL A 38 -80.20 -36.42 -0.55
N LEU A 39 -81.22 -35.58 -0.45
CA LEU A 39 -82.14 -35.56 0.68
C LEU A 39 -83.50 -36.19 0.32
N ASN A 40 -84.12 -36.84 1.30
CA ASN A 40 -85.44 -37.45 1.15
C ASN A 40 -86.57 -36.48 1.51
N LEU A 41 -87.59 -36.41 0.65
CA LEU A 41 -88.86 -35.72 0.89
C LEU A 41 -89.54 -36.26 2.17
N THR A 42 -90.29 -35.41 2.88
CA THR A 42 -90.95 -35.62 4.19
C THR A 42 -90.01 -35.87 5.37
N THR A 43 -88.79 -36.36 5.14
CA THR A 43 -87.79 -36.57 6.20
C THR A 43 -86.91 -35.33 6.40
N HIS A 44 -86.40 -34.75 5.32
CA HIS A 44 -85.45 -33.63 5.38
C HIS A 44 -86.04 -32.32 4.90
N TYR A 45 -87.03 -32.37 4.01
CA TYR A 45 -87.72 -31.19 3.48
C TYR A 45 -89.17 -31.52 3.11
N SER A 46 -89.99 -30.49 2.96
CA SER A 46 -91.39 -30.56 2.49
C SER A 46 -91.68 -29.46 1.46
N PHE A 47 -92.85 -29.53 0.82
CA PHE A 47 -93.34 -28.51 -0.13
C PHE A 47 -94.52 -27.75 0.48
N PRO A 48 -94.29 -26.58 1.12
CA PRO A 48 -95.38 -25.70 1.53
C PRO A 48 -96.22 -25.18 0.35
N SER A 49 -95.63 -25.10 -0.85
CA SER A 49 -96.30 -24.75 -2.10
C SER A 49 -95.59 -25.36 -3.30
N ALA A 50 -96.18 -25.28 -4.49
CA ALA A 50 -95.57 -25.77 -5.73
C ALA A 50 -94.30 -25.00 -6.16
N SER A 51 -93.96 -23.89 -5.49
CA SER A 51 -92.82 -23.05 -5.83
C SER A 51 -91.86 -22.83 -4.66
N THR A 52 -92.02 -23.56 -3.57
CA THR A 52 -91.18 -23.39 -2.36
C THR A 52 -90.98 -24.73 -1.67
N ILE A 53 -89.74 -25.01 -1.30
CA ILE A 53 -89.40 -26.06 -0.33
C ILE A 53 -89.15 -25.46 1.04
N SER A 54 -89.35 -26.27 2.08
CA SER A 54 -88.96 -25.96 3.46
C SER A 54 -88.14 -27.10 4.05
N PHE A 55 -86.92 -26.82 4.48
CA PHE A 55 -86.08 -27.78 5.20
C PHE A 55 -86.54 -27.94 6.66
N VAL A 56 -86.50 -29.17 7.15
CA VAL A 56 -86.78 -29.49 8.57
C VAL A 56 -85.69 -28.90 9.48
N THR A 57 -84.42 -29.00 9.06
CA THR A 57 -83.27 -28.37 9.71
C THR A 57 -82.62 -27.39 8.74
N PRO A 58 -82.36 -26.13 9.13
CA PRO A 58 -81.68 -25.16 8.26
C PRO A 58 -80.35 -25.71 7.72
N PRO A 59 -80.10 -25.64 6.39
CA PRO A 59 -78.79 -25.99 5.84
C PRO A 59 -77.69 -25.12 6.44
N ALA A 60 -76.57 -25.75 6.82
CA ALA A 60 -75.44 -25.09 7.46
C ALA A 60 -74.90 -23.90 6.64
N ASN A 61 -74.31 -22.92 7.33
CA ASN A 61 -73.72 -21.76 6.66
C ASN A 61 -72.62 -22.20 5.67
N GLY A 62 -72.72 -21.75 4.43
CA GLY A 62 -71.79 -22.12 3.36
C GLY A 62 -72.07 -23.46 2.68
N ALA A 63 -73.06 -24.24 3.12
CA ALA A 63 -73.44 -25.49 2.45
C ALA A 63 -74.07 -25.19 1.08
N ALA A 64 -73.57 -25.85 0.02
CA ALA A 64 -74.17 -25.77 -1.30
C ALA A 64 -75.51 -26.51 -1.31
N ILE A 65 -76.58 -25.82 -1.71
CA ILE A 65 -77.91 -26.37 -1.87
C ILE A 65 -78.24 -26.39 -3.36
N VAL A 66 -78.71 -27.53 -3.87
CA VAL A 66 -79.10 -27.68 -5.27
C VAL A 66 -80.51 -28.22 -5.33
N LEU A 67 -81.40 -27.42 -5.90
CA LEU A 67 -82.75 -27.87 -6.28
C LEU A 67 -82.68 -28.17 -7.77
N ARG A 68 -82.97 -29.40 -8.16
CA ARG A 68 -82.90 -29.81 -9.56
C ARG A 68 -84.11 -30.65 -9.92
N ARG A 69 -84.69 -30.40 -11.09
CA ARG A 69 -85.68 -31.29 -11.69
C ARG A 69 -85.00 -32.53 -12.28
N SER A 70 -85.60 -33.68 -12.07
CA SER A 70 -85.16 -34.98 -12.55
C SER A 70 -86.39 -35.72 -13.07
N THR A 71 -86.74 -35.46 -14.31
CA THR A 71 -87.84 -36.14 -14.98
C THR A 71 -87.46 -37.59 -15.25
N SER A 72 -88.33 -38.55 -14.89
CA SER A 72 -88.06 -39.97 -15.14
C SER A 72 -87.83 -40.24 -16.62
N GLN A 73 -86.75 -40.96 -16.92
CA GLN A 73 -86.36 -41.40 -18.26
C GLN A 73 -86.55 -42.91 -18.45
N ASP A 74 -86.89 -43.62 -17.37
CA ASP A 74 -87.00 -45.08 -17.35
C ASP A 74 -88.27 -45.58 -18.04
N ALA A 75 -89.31 -44.75 -18.10
CA ALA A 75 -90.57 -45.06 -18.77
C ALA A 75 -91.26 -43.80 -19.30
N ARG A 76 -91.99 -43.96 -20.43
CA ARG A 76 -92.91 -42.93 -20.93
C ARG A 76 -94.15 -42.90 -20.05
N ILE A 77 -94.62 -41.71 -19.71
CA ILE A 77 -95.83 -41.53 -18.89
C ILE A 77 -97.10 -41.78 -19.71
N VAL A 78 -97.03 -41.48 -21.01
CA VAL A 78 -98.12 -41.68 -21.96
C VAL A 78 -97.66 -42.70 -23.00
N ASP A 79 -98.46 -43.75 -23.15
CA ASP A 79 -98.28 -44.77 -24.18
C ASP A 79 -99.48 -44.71 -25.13
N TYR A 80 -99.24 -44.33 -26.38
CA TYR A 80 -100.30 -44.15 -27.37
C TYR A 80 -100.74 -45.52 -27.92
N ALA A 81 -101.92 -45.98 -27.51
CA ALA A 81 -102.51 -47.22 -28.02
C ALA A 81 -103.57 -46.98 -29.11
N ALA A 82 -103.60 -47.84 -30.13
CA ALA A 82 -104.58 -47.77 -31.21
C ALA A 82 -106.03 -47.87 -30.70
N GLY A 83 -106.90 -46.99 -31.20
CA GLY A 83 -108.31 -46.91 -30.75
C GLY A 83 -108.54 -46.09 -29.47
N SER A 84 -107.49 -45.56 -28.85
CA SER A 84 -107.61 -44.64 -27.71
C SER A 84 -108.11 -43.27 -28.16
N VAL A 85 -108.94 -42.63 -27.34
CA VAL A 85 -109.30 -41.23 -27.53
C VAL A 85 -108.10 -40.38 -27.11
N LEU A 86 -107.48 -39.69 -28.05
CA LEU A 86 -106.42 -38.72 -27.75
C LEU A 86 -107.02 -37.54 -27.00
N LYS A 87 -106.68 -37.41 -25.72
CA LYS A 87 -107.03 -36.24 -24.92
C LYS A 87 -105.88 -35.24 -24.98
N GLU A 88 -106.23 -33.96 -24.95
CA GLU A 88 -105.27 -32.87 -24.77
C GLU A 88 -104.33 -33.14 -23.59
N SER A 89 -104.85 -33.63 -22.47
CA SER A 89 -104.06 -33.98 -21.29
C SER A 89 -102.98 -35.04 -21.55
N ASP A 90 -103.22 -35.99 -22.46
CA ASP A 90 -102.25 -37.04 -22.77
C ASP A 90 -101.14 -36.49 -23.67
N LEU A 91 -101.50 -35.64 -24.64
CA LEU A 91 -100.54 -34.94 -25.50
C LEU A 91 -99.66 -33.96 -24.72
N ASP A 92 -100.27 -33.20 -23.81
CA ASP A 92 -99.56 -32.24 -22.96
C ASP A 92 -98.58 -32.96 -22.03
N ASN A 93 -98.99 -34.07 -21.40
CA ASN A 93 -98.12 -34.80 -20.48
C ASN A 93 -96.88 -35.40 -21.18
N ASP A 94 -97.03 -35.95 -22.37
CA ASP A 94 -95.92 -36.46 -23.19
C ASP A 94 -94.98 -35.32 -23.62
N SER A 95 -95.54 -34.22 -24.13
CA SER A 95 -94.79 -33.04 -24.55
C SER A 95 -94.02 -32.39 -23.38
N ILE A 96 -94.65 -32.28 -22.20
CA ILE A 96 -94.03 -31.74 -20.98
C ILE A 96 -92.89 -32.66 -20.50
N GLN A 97 -93.06 -33.99 -20.55
CA GLN A 97 -91.98 -34.92 -20.19
C GLN A 97 -90.75 -34.69 -21.08
N GLY A 98 -90.96 -34.65 -22.41
CA GLY A 98 -89.88 -34.39 -23.37
C GLY A 98 -89.24 -33.01 -23.20
N PHE A 99 -90.03 -31.95 -23.02
CA PHE A 99 -89.54 -30.60 -22.82
C PHE A 99 -88.71 -30.45 -21.53
N ASN A 100 -89.19 -31.06 -20.43
CA ASN A 100 -88.48 -31.02 -19.17
C ASN A 100 -87.13 -31.74 -19.27
N MET A 101 -87.09 -32.91 -19.91
CA MET A 101 -85.85 -33.65 -20.15
C MET A 101 -84.86 -32.85 -21.01
N ALA A 102 -85.33 -32.13 -22.04
CA ALA A 102 -84.47 -31.29 -22.86
C ALA A 102 -83.82 -30.14 -22.06
N GLN A 103 -84.59 -29.47 -21.21
CA GLN A 103 -84.08 -28.44 -20.31
C GLN A 103 -83.08 -28.98 -19.29
N GLU A 104 -83.37 -30.15 -18.72
CA GLU A 104 -82.48 -30.85 -17.78
C GLU A 104 -81.14 -31.21 -18.43
N ALA A 105 -81.17 -31.71 -19.68
CA ALA A 105 -79.97 -32.02 -20.44
C ALA A 105 -79.10 -30.77 -20.71
N ILE A 106 -79.72 -29.62 -21.02
CA ILE A 106 -78.99 -28.34 -21.21
C ILE A 106 -78.30 -27.91 -19.91
N ASP A 107 -78.99 -27.97 -18.78
CA ASP A 107 -78.44 -27.59 -17.49
C ASP A 107 -77.29 -28.52 -17.04
N ILE A 108 -77.39 -29.83 -17.32
CA ILE A 108 -76.30 -30.79 -17.05
C ILE A 108 -75.07 -30.47 -17.90
N ALA A 109 -75.26 -30.13 -19.18
CA ALA A 109 -74.16 -29.71 -20.05
C ALA A 109 -73.49 -28.42 -19.55
N GLN A 110 -74.28 -27.47 -19.02
CA GLN A 110 -73.76 -26.22 -18.43
C GLN A 110 -72.99 -26.43 -17.11
N ASP A 111 -73.34 -27.46 -16.34
CA ASP A 111 -72.64 -27.83 -15.09
C ASP A 111 -71.31 -28.59 -15.34
N SER A 112 -71.03 -28.97 -16.60
CA SER A 112 -69.79 -29.65 -16.99
C SER A 112 -68.67 -28.65 -17.34
N ILE A 113 -67.41 -29.07 -17.25
CA ILE A 113 -66.30 -28.24 -17.77
C ILE A 113 -66.37 -28.24 -19.29
N ALA A 114 -66.66 -27.08 -19.88
CA ALA A 114 -66.81 -26.91 -21.32
C ALA A 114 -65.50 -26.45 -21.98
N VAL A 115 -65.38 -26.74 -23.27
CA VAL A 115 -64.36 -26.13 -24.13
C VAL A 115 -64.81 -24.70 -24.46
N SER A 116 -63.95 -23.73 -24.22
CA SER A 116 -64.17 -22.33 -24.53
C SER A 116 -64.03 -22.08 -26.03
N ASP A 117 -65.06 -21.50 -26.64
CA ASP A 117 -65.05 -21.11 -28.07
C ASP A 117 -64.04 -20.00 -28.38
N SER A 118 -63.51 -19.30 -27.37
CA SER A 118 -62.53 -18.23 -27.58
C SER A 118 -61.12 -18.73 -27.89
N ASN A 119 -60.79 -19.95 -27.45
CA ASN A 119 -59.42 -20.48 -27.52
C ASN A 119 -59.34 -22.01 -27.64
N ASN A 120 -60.46 -22.72 -27.73
CA ASN A 120 -60.56 -24.19 -27.77
C ASN A 120 -59.90 -24.88 -26.57
N GLN A 121 -59.93 -24.26 -25.38
CA GLN A 121 -59.39 -24.83 -24.13
C GLN A 121 -60.51 -25.11 -23.13
N PHE A 122 -60.34 -26.11 -22.26
CA PHE A 122 -61.25 -26.29 -21.12
C PHE A 122 -61.22 -25.06 -20.21
N ASP A 123 -62.38 -24.48 -19.91
CA ASP A 123 -62.51 -23.33 -19.01
C ASP A 123 -63.23 -23.75 -17.72
N ALA A 124 -62.51 -23.67 -16.59
CA ALA A 124 -63.07 -23.95 -15.27
C ALA A 124 -63.88 -22.78 -14.70
N THR A 125 -63.99 -21.65 -15.40
CA THR A 125 -64.82 -20.49 -15.04
C THR A 125 -64.50 -19.90 -13.66
N SER A 126 -63.22 -19.88 -13.30
CA SER A 126 -62.71 -19.50 -11.95
C SER A 126 -63.20 -20.38 -10.79
N LEU A 127 -63.75 -21.56 -11.08
CA LEU A 127 -64.04 -22.58 -10.08
C LEU A 127 -62.80 -23.45 -9.81
N ARG A 128 -62.79 -24.06 -8.63
CA ARG A 128 -61.74 -25.01 -8.24
C ARG A 128 -62.03 -26.37 -8.86
N VAL A 129 -61.01 -26.99 -9.45
CA VAL A 129 -61.03 -28.40 -9.82
C VAL A 129 -60.50 -29.21 -8.64
N THR A 130 -61.29 -30.14 -8.11
CA THR A 130 -60.97 -30.97 -6.95
C THR A 130 -60.93 -32.45 -7.32
N ASN A 131 -60.29 -33.28 -6.48
CA ASN A 131 -60.15 -34.73 -6.70
C ASN A 131 -59.40 -35.08 -8.00
N VAL A 132 -58.37 -34.30 -8.32
CA VAL A 132 -57.44 -34.58 -9.42
C VAL A 132 -56.38 -35.54 -8.92
N ALA A 133 -56.15 -36.64 -9.63
CA ALA A 133 -55.08 -37.58 -9.32
C ALA A 133 -53.69 -36.94 -9.53
N ASP A 134 -52.66 -37.50 -8.89
CA ASP A 134 -51.30 -37.02 -9.11
C ASP A 134 -50.85 -37.26 -10.57
N PRO A 135 -50.11 -36.32 -11.18
CA PRO A 135 -49.67 -36.42 -12.57
C PRO A 135 -48.69 -37.58 -12.74
N THR A 136 -48.86 -38.34 -13.83
CA THR A 136 -47.96 -39.45 -14.22
C THR A 136 -47.25 -39.18 -15.54
N SER A 137 -47.89 -38.43 -16.43
CA SER A 137 -47.36 -37.99 -17.72
C SER A 137 -47.02 -36.50 -17.69
N ALA A 138 -46.10 -36.07 -18.56
CA ALA A 138 -45.63 -34.68 -18.60
C ALA A 138 -46.71 -33.64 -18.96
N GLN A 139 -47.84 -34.06 -19.51
CA GLN A 139 -48.98 -33.21 -19.89
C GLN A 139 -50.12 -33.24 -18.87
N ASP A 140 -50.00 -34.04 -17.80
CA ASP A 140 -51.01 -34.12 -16.75
C ASP A 140 -51.03 -32.83 -15.91
N VAL A 141 -52.19 -32.51 -15.32
CA VAL A 141 -52.34 -31.36 -14.42
C VAL A 141 -51.61 -31.65 -13.10
N ALA A 142 -50.67 -30.79 -12.73
CA ALA A 142 -50.06 -30.84 -11.40
C ALA A 142 -50.95 -30.12 -10.37
N THR A 143 -51.29 -30.82 -9.29
CA THR A 143 -52.02 -30.20 -8.16
C THR A 143 -51.06 -29.39 -7.28
N LYS A 144 -51.60 -28.44 -6.51
CA LYS A 144 -50.82 -27.70 -5.51
C LYS A 144 -50.13 -28.66 -4.53
N ASN A 145 -50.84 -29.71 -4.10
CA ASN A 145 -50.30 -30.74 -3.23
C ASN A 145 -49.06 -31.39 -3.85
N TYR A 146 -49.18 -31.92 -5.08
CA TYR A 146 -48.07 -32.54 -5.79
C TYR A 146 -46.84 -31.62 -5.91
N LEU A 147 -47.05 -30.34 -6.25
CA LEU A 147 -45.96 -29.36 -6.35
C LEU A 147 -45.27 -29.11 -4.99
N GLU A 148 -46.04 -28.95 -3.93
CA GLU A 148 -45.52 -28.56 -2.60
C GLU A 148 -45.03 -29.74 -1.75
N THR A 149 -45.34 -30.98 -2.11
CA THR A 149 -44.93 -32.16 -1.34
C THR A 149 -44.01 -33.10 -2.10
N THR A 150 -44.21 -33.26 -3.41
CA THR A 150 -43.47 -34.24 -4.22
C THR A 150 -42.35 -33.57 -5.01
N TRP A 151 -42.64 -32.46 -5.70
CA TRP A 151 -41.64 -31.74 -6.49
C TRP A 151 -40.75 -30.83 -5.65
N LEU A 152 -41.36 -30.07 -4.74
CA LEU A 152 -40.66 -29.15 -3.84
C LEU A 152 -40.84 -29.62 -2.40
N SER A 153 -40.10 -30.66 -2.02
CA SER A 153 -40.22 -31.27 -0.70
C SER A 153 -39.85 -30.29 0.42
N GLU A 154 -40.21 -30.61 1.67
CA GLU A 154 -39.78 -29.81 2.84
C GLU A 154 -38.25 -29.71 2.96
N ALA A 155 -37.53 -30.76 2.54
CA ALA A 155 -36.07 -30.77 2.49
C ALA A 155 -35.54 -29.77 1.46
N ASP A 156 -36.13 -29.72 0.26
CA ASP A 156 -35.71 -28.78 -0.80
C ASP A 156 -35.94 -27.33 -0.37
N LYS A 157 -37.09 -27.04 0.26
CA LYS A 157 -37.38 -25.72 0.82
C LYS A 157 -36.36 -25.32 1.89
N THR A 158 -35.98 -26.26 2.74
CA THR A 158 -34.97 -26.04 3.78
C THR A 158 -33.60 -25.74 3.17
N ASN A 159 -33.20 -26.48 2.14
CA ASN A 159 -31.95 -26.26 1.42
C ASN A 159 -31.91 -24.88 0.73
N ILE A 160 -33.01 -24.47 0.09
CA ILE A 160 -33.12 -23.13 -0.53
C ILE A 160 -32.96 -22.03 0.53
N ASN A 161 -33.60 -22.17 1.69
CA ASN A 161 -33.45 -21.22 2.79
C ASN A 161 -32.01 -21.19 3.34
N ALA A 162 -31.34 -22.35 3.44
CA ALA A 162 -29.95 -22.42 3.86
C ALA A 162 -29.01 -21.71 2.87
N VAL A 163 -29.26 -21.83 1.55
CA VAL A 163 -28.52 -21.08 0.52
C VAL A 163 -28.71 -19.58 0.70
N ASN A 164 -29.94 -19.11 0.93
CA ASN A 164 -30.21 -17.69 1.19
C ASN A 164 -29.47 -17.17 2.43
N ASN A 165 -29.42 -17.95 3.52
CA ASN A 165 -28.71 -17.58 4.74
C ASN A 165 -27.19 -17.45 4.54
N ASN A 166 -26.61 -18.22 3.60
CA ASN A 166 -25.19 -18.15 3.27
C ASN A 166 -24.81 -16.88 2.49
N LEU A 167 -25.76 -16.11 1.96
CA LEU A 167 -25.48 -14.92 1.16
C LEU A 167 -24.71 -13.84 1.94
N THR A 168 -25.01 -13.68 3.24
CA THR A 168 -24.26 -12.79 4.14
C THR A 168 -22.81 -13.23 4.29
N ASN A 169 -22.57 -14.54 4.46
CA ASN A 169 -21.22 -15.10 4.57
C ASN A 169 -20.43 -14.90 3.26
N ILE A 170 -21.07 -15.12 2.10
CA ILE A 170 -20.45 -14.89 0.78
C ILE A 170 -20.04 -13.42 0.61
N THR A 171 -20.86 -12.49 1.10
CA THR A 171 -20.54 -11.06 1.06
C THR A 171 -19.36 -10.72 1.98
N ALA A 172 -19.32 -11.27 3.19
CA ALA A 172 -18.19 -11.11 4.10
C ALA A 172 -16.86 -11.67 3.53
N VAL A 173 -16.92 -12.81 2.83
CA VAL A 173 -15.73 -13.38 2.15
C VAL A 173 -15.21 -12.44 1.05
N LYS A 174 -16.10 -11.80 0.29
CA LYS A 174 -15.71 -10.79 -0.72
C LYS A 174 -15.01 -9.59 -0.09
N ASP A 175 -15.51 -9.07 1.03
CA ASP A 175 -14.87 -7.94 1.71
C ASP A 175 -13.48 -8.33 2.26
N ASN A 176 -13.32 -9.56 2.73
CA ASN A 176 -12.03 -10.09 3.16
C ASN A 176 -11.00 -10.15 2.02
N GLU A 177 -11.41 -10.40 0.77
CA GLU A 177 -10.53 -10.39 -0.39
C GLU A 177 -9.85 -9.01 -0.58
N THR A 178 -10.61 -7.92 -0.44
CA THR A 178 -10.07 -6.56 -0.48
C THR A 178 -9.04 -6.32 0.63
N ASN A 179 -9.34 -6.77 1.85
CA ASN A 179 -8.41 -6.64 2.99
C ASN A 179 -7.13 -7.44 2.80
N ILE A 180 -7.22 -8.66 2.23
CA ILE A 180 -6.07 -9.51 1.92
C ILE A 180 -5.14 -8.82 0.91
N ASN A 181 -5.71 -8.20 -0.13
CA ASN A 181 -4.93 -7.48 -1.15
C ASN A 181 -4.22 -6.24 -0.56
N LEU A 182 -4.87 -5.51 0.34
CA LEU A 182 -4.25 -4.41 1.09
C LEU A 182 -3.10 -4.91 1.97
N ASN A 183 -3.31 -6.02 2.68
CA ASN A 183 -2.27 -6.62 3.52
C ASN A 183 -1.06 -7.08 2.68
N ALA A 184 -1.27 -7.67 1.51
CA ALA A 184 -0.20 -8.05 0.60
C ALA A 184 0.65 -6.83 0.16
N THR A 185 0.01 -5.70 -0.09
CA THR A 185 0.69 -4.44 -0.43
C THR A 185 1.49 -3.91 0.77
N ASN A 186 0.89 -3.91 1.95
CA ASN A 186 1.53 -3.47 3.19
C ASN A 186 2.76 -4.33 3.54
N ILE A 187 2.70 -5.64 3.33
CA ILE A 187 3.84 -6.55 3.57
C ILE A 187 5.05 -6.16 2.71
N THR A 188 4.84 -5.89 1.42
CA THR A 188 5.92 -5.44 0.52
C THR A 188 6.54 -4.12 0.99
N ALA A 189 5.72 -3.16 1.42
CA ALA A 189 6.20 -1.89 1.95
C ALA A 189 7.03 -2.06 3.23
N ILE A 190 6.60 -2.95 4.14
CA ILE A 190 7.32 -3.26 5.39
C ILE A 190 8.68 -3.91 5.09
N GLN A 191 8.73 -4.86 4.15
CA GLN A 191 9.98 -5.51 3.76
C GLN A 191 10.99 -4.49 3.17
N ASN A 192 10.53 -3.60 2.30
CA ASN A 192 11.36 -2.53 1.73
C ASN A 192 11.85 -1.56 2.82
N ALA A 193 11.01 -1.19 3.77
CA ALA A 193 11.40 -0.33 4.89
C ALA A 193 12.47 -0.98 5.77
N SER A 194 12.33 -2.27 6.07
CA SER A 194 13.32 -3.04 6.84
C SER A 194 14.66 -3.15 6.10
N ALA A 195 14.64 -3.38 4.79
CA ALA A 195 15.84 -3.43 3.96
C ALA A 195 16.57 -2.06 3.94
N ASN A 196 15.82 -0.98 3.76
CA ASN A 196 16.37 0.38 3.78
C ASN A 196 16.94 0.76 5.15
N ALA A 197 16.31 0.34 6.25
CA ALA A 197 16.83 0.57 7.60
C ALA A 197 18.18 -0.14 7.82
N THR A 198 18.30 -1.37 7.32
CA THR A 198 19.55 -2.14 7.37
C THR A 198 20.63 -1.46 6.53
N LEU A 199 20.31 -1.07 5.29
CA LEU A 199 21.24 -0.38 4.41
C LEU A 199 21.72 0.96 4.99
N ALA A 200 20.82 1.72 5.63
CA ALA A 200 21.17 2.97 6.31
C ALA A 200 22.11 2.75 7.50
N GLN A 201 21.90 1.68 8.28
CA GLN A 201 22.82 1.30 9.36
C GLN A 201 24.20 0.94 8.79
N ASN A 202 24.25 0.14 7.74
CA ASN A 202 25.49 -0.27 7.08
C ASN A 202 26.29 0.95 6.56
N TYR A 203 25.63 1.88 5.84
CA TYR A 203 26.24 3.15 5.41
C TYR A 203 26.76 4.00 6.58
N ALA A 204 26.18 3.87 7.77
CA ALA A 204 26.63 4.63 8.93
C ALA A 204 27.80 3.96 9.67
N THR A 205 27.89 2.63 9.70
CA THR A 205 28.75 1.93 10.68
C THR A 205 29.74 0.92 10.14
N GLU A 206 29.53 0.36 8.94
CA GLU A 206 30.35 -0.73 8.41
C GLU A 206 31.80 -0.27 8.20
N THR A 207 32.79 -1.08 8.56
CA THR A 207 34.21 -0.67 8.44
C THR A 207 35.11 -1.75 7.86
N ASP A 208 34.66 -2.99 7.89
CA ASP A 208 35.35 -4.20 7.46
C ASP A 208 35.12 -4.57 5.99
N SER A 209 34.32 -3.79 5.27
CA SER A 209 34.07 -3.90 3.84
C SER A 209 33.47 -2.60 3.29
N PRO A 210 33.32 -2.47 1.94
CA PRO A 210 32.31 -1.58 1.38
C PRO A 210 30.94 -1.94 1.96
N VAL A 211 30.04 -0.97 1.98
CA VAL A 211 28.67 -1.14 2.47
C VAL A 211 28.04 -2.37 1.83
N THR A 212 27.58 -3.31 2.65
CA THR A 212 27.07 -4.59 2.19
C THR A 212 25.97 -4.40 1.13
N GLY A 213 26.19 -4.99 -0.06
CA GLY A 213 25.28 -4.89 -1.20
C GLY A 213 25.55 -3.69 -2.13
N THR A 214 26.57 -2.89 -1.86
CA THR A 214 27.00 -1.75 -2.69
C THR A 214 28.51 -1.79 -2.94
N THR A 215 29.00 -0.82 -3.70
CA THR A 215 30.44 -0.59 -3.93
C THR A 215 30.99 0.60 -3.14
N ASP A 216 30.15 1.24 -2.33
CA ASP A 216 30.48 2.48 -1.63
C ASP A 216 31.04 2.17 -0.25
N ASP A 217 31.93 3.03 0.24
CA ASP A 217 32.39 2.96 1.62
C ASP A 217 31.44 3.71 2.56
N SER A 218 31.30 3.20 3.79
CA SER A 218 30.47 3.83 4.80
C SER A 218 31.04 5.18 5.24
N ALA A 219 30.20 6.01 5.85
CA ALA A 219 30.62 7.27 6.45
C ALA A 219 31.69 7.06 7.55
N LYS A 220 31.61 5.94 8.29
CA LYS A 220 32.58 5.61 9.32
C LYS A 220 33.91 5.17 8.72
N SER A 221 33.90 4.37 7.65
CA SER A 221 35.11 4.03 6.90
C SER A 221 35.82 5.28 6.41
N TRP A 222 35.11 6.20 5.74
CA TRP A 222 35.67 7.47 5.28
C TRP A 222 36.26 8.33 6.40
N ALA A 223 35.70 8.25 7.61
CA ALA A 223 36.22 8.96 8.76
C ALA A 223 37.48 8.30 9.35
N THR A 224 37.51 6.97 9.46
CA THR A 224 38.51 6.26 10.29
C THR A 224 39.54 5.43 9.53
N GLY A 225 39.34 5.11 8.25
CA GLY A 225 40.25 4.26 7.46
C GLY A 225 39.75 2.84 7.22
N GLY A 226 38.52 2.53 7.65
CA GLY A 226 38.01 1.16 7.71
C GLY A 226 38.61 0.36 8.87
N ASP A 227 38.61 -0.96 8.72
CA ASP A 227 39.24 -1.93 9.61
C ASP A 227 40.64 -2.24 9.10
N GLU A 228 41.67 -1.88 9.89
CA GLU A 228 43.08 -2.08 9.54
C GLU A 228 43.42 -3.55 9.19
N THR A 229 42.63 -4.52 9.65
CA THR A 229 42.84 -5.95 9.36
C THR A 229 42.09 -6.45 8.13
N ASN A 230 40.82 -6.12 7.97
CA ASN A 230 39.97 -6.71 6.93
C ASN A 230 39.73 -5.79 5.73
N TYR A 231 39.72 -4.47 5.95
CA TYR A 231 39.44 -3.48 4.91
C TYR A 231 40.11 -2.15 5.21
N ASN A 232 41.34 -2.03 4.74
CA ASN A 232 42.14 -0.83 4.90
C ASN A 232 41.93 0.09 3.68
N MET A 233 41.29 1.23 3.88
CA MET A 233 41.01 2.16 2.77
C MET A 233 42.28 2.66 2.09
N ARG A 234 43.35 2.91 2.85
CA ARG A 234 44.61 3.44 2.33
C ARG A 234 45.18 2.55 1.24
N THR A 235 45.26 1.25 1.48
CA THR A 235 45.80 0.25 0.53
C THR A 235 44.97 0.09 -0.74
N ASN A 236 43.78 0.68 -0.76
CA ASN A 236 42.87 0.70 -1.90
C ASN A 236 42.94 2.05 -2.63
N GLY A 237 44.00 2.84 -2.40
CA GLY A 237 44.19 4.17 -2.99
C GLY A 237 43.24 5.23 -2.43
N LYS A 238 42.52 4.93 -1.34
CA LYS A 238 41.55 5.82 -0.69
C LYS A 238 42.09 6.24 0.67
N GLY A 239 42.40 7.51 0.88
CA GLY A 239 42.79 7.98 2.23
C GLY A 239 41.55 8.41 3.03
N SER A 240 41.40 7.91 4.26
CA SER A 240 40.38 8.41 5.17
C SER A 240 40.73 9.79 5.74
N ALA A 241 39.73 10.48 6.28
CA ALA A 241 39.92 11.77 6.93
C ALA A 241 40.97 11.72 8.05
N LYS A 242 40.98 10.65 8.86
CA LYS A 242 41.99 10.42 9.90
C LYS A 242 43.39 10.28 9.28
N GLU A 243 43.53 9.49 8.23
CA GLU A 243 44.84 9.25 7.59
C GLU A 243 45.40 10.51 6.95
N TRP A 244 44.59 11.24 6.19
CA TRP A 244 44.97 12.53 5.60
C TRP A 244 45.36 13.58 6.64
N ALA A 245 44.76 13.54 7.82
CA ALA A 245 45.06 14.50 8.87
C ALA A 245 46.38 14.18 9.59
N VAL A 246 46.60 12.94 10.02
CA VAL A 246 47.62 12.64 11.04
C VAL A 246 48.58 11.50 10.72
N TYR A 247 48.47 10.80 9.60
CA TYR A 247 49.28 9.62 9.33
C TYR A 247 50.73 9.96 8.93
N THR A 248 51.71 9.54 9.72
CA THR A 248 53.13 9.90 9.52
C THR A 248 54.04 8.70 9.25
N THR A 249 53.52 7.47 9.23
CA THR A 249 54.32 6.26 8.96
C THR A 249 54.29 5.82 7.51
N GLY A 250 53.69 6.62 6.61
CA GLY A 250 53.64 6.38 5.16
C GLY A 250 52.80 7.43 4.45
N THR A 251 52.35 7.12 3.24
CA THR A 251 51.36 7.91 2.49
C THR A 251 49.95 7.67 3.03
N ALA A 252 49.08 8.67 2.96
CA ALA A 252 47.69 8.62 3.42
C ALA A 252 46.77 7.85 2.46
N ASN A 253 47.11 7.76 1.17
CA ASN A 253 46.30 7.11 0.12
C ASN A 253 47.17 6.31 -0.89
N ASP A 254 48.28 5.74 -0.42
CA ASP A 254 49.32 5.08 -1.24
C ASP A 254 50.10 5.99 -2.21
N SER A 255 49.72 7.27 -2.35
CA SER A 255 50.38 8.22 -3.27
C SER A 255 50.97 9.44 -2.56
N GLU A 256 50.24 10.01 -1.61
CA GLU A 256 50.57 11.31 -1.03
C GLU A 256 50.63 11.25 0.49
N TYR A 257 51.52 12.04 1.10
CA TYR A 257 51.69 12.13 2.55
C TYR A 257 50.57 12.94 3.21
N SER A 258 50.32 12.68 4.49
CA SER A 258 49.32 13.43 5.25
C SER A 258 49.74 14.88 5.51
N ALA A 259 48.78 15.71 5.92
CA ALA A 259 49.06 17.09 6.35
C ALA A 259 50.08 17.14 7.51
N LYS A 260 49.99 16.21 8.48
CA LYS A 260 50.94 16.15 9.59
C LYS A 260 52.34 15.76 9.13
N GLU A 261 52.46 14.85 8.16
CA GLU A 261 53.75 14.46 7.60
C GLU A 261 54.38 15.61 6.81
N TYR A 262 53.61 16.38 6.04
CA TYR A 262 54.13 17.61 5.40
C TYR A 262 54.54 18.70 6.40
N ALA A 263 53.86 18.78 7.55
CA ALA A 263 54.17 19.78 8.56
C ALA A 263 55.43 19.45 9.37
N VAL A 264 55.55 18.22 9.87
CA VAL A 264 56.58 17.84 10.86
C VAL A 264 57.26 16.51 10.59
N GLY A 265 56.91 15.86 9.48
CA GLY A 265 57.41 14.54 9.11
C GLY A 265 58.90 14.49 8.81
N THR A 266 59.41 13.26 8.81
CA THR A 266 60.82 12.95 8.52
C THR A 266 60.93 11.66 7.70
N GLN A 267 59.87 11.25 7.02
CA GLN A 267 59.88 10.03 6.22
C GLN A 267 60.90 10.10 5.10
N SER A 268 61.64 9.01 4.91
CA SER A 268 62.68 8.95 3.87
C SER A 268 62.14 9.18 2.46
N GLY A 269 60.87 8.84 2.20
CA GLY A 269 60.25 9.07 0.89
C GLY A 269 59.72 10.50 0.69
N GLN A 270 59.77 11.37 1.70
CA GLN A 270 59.45 12.79 1.58
C GLN A 270 60.74 13.58 1.27
N SER A 271 61.27 13.41 0.05
CA SER A 271 62.58 13.92 -0.36
C SER A 271 62.72 15.45 -0.36
N LEU A 272 61.60 16.18 -0.35
CA LEU A 272 61.58 17.65 -0.27
C LEU A 272 61.64 18.18 1.16
N GLY A 273 61.54 17.31 2.16
CA GLY A 273 61.51 17.66 3.58
C GLY A 273 60.21 18.31 4.04
N SER A 274 59.98 18.31 5.35
CA SER A 274 58.82 18.91 6.00
C SER A 274 59.01 20.39 6.31
N SER A 275 57.90 21.09 6.58
CA SER A 275 57.94 22.50 6.98
C SER A 275 58.81 22.74 8.21
N LYS A 276 58.79 21.80 9.17
CA LYS A 276 59.65 21.88 10.36
C LYS A 276 61.12 21.71 10.00
N GLN A 277 61.47 20.81 9.08
CA GLN A 277 62.87 20.66 8.66
C GLN A 277 63.40 21.94 8.01
N TRP A 278 62.62 22.55 7.11
CA TRP A 278 62.95 23.83 6.50
C TRP A 278 63.09 24.99 7.51
N ALA A 279 62.33 24.96 8.60
CA ALA A 279 62.42 25.97 9.63
C ALA A 279 63.67 25.81 10.52
N VAL A 280 63.92 24.60 11.04
CA VAL A 280 64.86 24.41 12.16
C VAL A 280 66.09 23.56 11.86
N GLY A 281 66.07 22.64 10.90
CA GLY A 281 67.21 21.76 10.60
C GLY A 281 66.82 20.48 9.87
N GLY A 282 67.77 19.88 9.15
CA GLY A 282 67.56 18.66 8.37
C GLY A 282 67.54 17.37 9.18
N GLY A 283 67.41 16.26 8.47
CA GLY A 283 67.39 14.90 9.03
C GLY A 283 66.22 14.62 9.98
N THR A 284 66.31 13.52 10.72
CA THR A 284 65.27 13.10 11.69
C THR A 284 65.38 13.83 13.03
N GLY A 285 66.58 14.33 13.35
CA GLY A 285 66.86 15.08 14.57
C GLY A 285 66.57 16.57 14.48
N PHE A 286 66.23 17.09 13.28
CA PHE A 286 66.14 18.52 13.00
C PHE A 286 67.45 19.26 13.29
N THR A 287 68.58 18.65 12.93
CA THR A 287 69.93 19.18 13.16
C THR A 287 70.18 20.36 12.22
N THR A 288 70.64 21.51 12.72
CA THR A 288 70.86 22.71 11.89
C THR A 288 71.92 22.48 10.81
N SER A 289 72.97 21.73 11.13
CA SER A 289 74.06 21.39 10.21
C SER A 289 73.75 20.24 9.24
N GLU A 290 72.51 19.75 9.20
CA GLU A 290 72.08 18.75 8.22
C GLU A 290 71.23 19.41 7.14
N ALA A 291 71.48 19.04 5.89
CA ALA A 291 70.70 19.53 4.76
C ALA A 291 69.25 18.98 4.83
N VAL A 292 68.30 19.81 4.44
CA VAL A 292 66.86 19.46 4.39
C VAL A 292 66.56 18.69 3.11
N ALA A 293 66.88 19.27 1.95
CA ALA A 293 66.68 18.64 0.65
C ALA A 293 67.64 19.22 -0.40
N GLY A 294 68.13 18.38 -1.32
CA GLY A 294 68.97 18.83 -2.45
C GLY A 294 70.24 19.57 -2.05
N GLY A 295 70.76 19.34 -0.84
CA GLY A 295 71.92 20.07 -0.29
C GLY A 295 71.62 21.46 0.27
N LEU A 296 70.35 21.89 0.27
CA LEU A 296 69.91 23.14 0.90
C LEU A 296 69.67 22.94 2.40
N PHE A 297 69.99 23.96 3.19
CA PHE A 297 69.87 23.93 4.64
C PHE A 297 68.63 24.71 5.13
N SER A 298 68.32 24.58 6.42
CA SER A 298 67.19 25.26 7.04
C SER A 298 67.37 26.77 7.14
N ALA A 299 66.27 27.49 7.33
CA ALA A 299 66.31 28.93 7.61
C ALA A 299 67.15 29.25 8.85
N LYS A 300 67.07 28.40 9.89
CA LYS A 300 67.88 28.54 11.10
C LYS A 300 69.38 28.40 10.81
N TYR A 301 69.80 27.47 9.96
CA TYR A 301 71.21 27.33 9.56
C TYR A 301 71.72 28.61 8.90
N TYR A 302 70.99 29.15 7.92
CA TYR A 302 71.43 30.37 7.24
C TYR A 302 71.46 31.59 8.19
N ALA A 303 70.54 31.65 9.16
CA ALA A 303 70.58 32.68 10.20
C ALA A 303 71.80 32.54 11.13
N GLU A 304 72.16 31.31 11.52
CA GLU A 304 73.37 31.02 12.31
C GLU A 304 74.65 31.39 11.53
N GLN A 305 74.73 31.06 10.23
CA GLN A 305 75.86 31.43 9.37
C GLN A 305 75.98 32.96 9.21
N ALA A 306 74.87 33.66 8.99
CA ALA A 306 74.88 35.11 8.89
C ALA A 306 75.32 35.79 10.20
N ALA A 307 74.90 35.25 11.35
CA ALA A 307 75.36 35.73 12.66
C ALA A 307 76.88 35.50 12.83
N ALA A 308 77.38 34.32 12.46
CA ALA A 308 78.81 34.00 12.51
C ALA A 308 79.64 34.92 11.60
N SER A 309 79.22 35.15 10.36
CA SER A 309 79.91 36.09 9.44
C SER A 309 79.90 37.53 9.96
N LYS A 310 78.83 37.95 10.65
CA LYS A 310 78.79 39.27 11.30
C LYS A 310 79.82 39.34 12.43
N THR A 311 79.89 38.32 13.30
CA THR A 311 80.89 38.26 14.37
C THR A 311 82.30 38.31 13.80
N GLU A 312 82.61 37.48 12.80
CA GLU A 312 83.92 37.48 12.13
C GLU A 312 84.27 38.86 11.55
N PHE A 313 83.31 39.53 10.89
CA PHE A 313 83.50 40.90 10.41
C PHE A 313 83.71 41.90 11.55
N SER A 314 82.98 41.78 12.65
CA SER A 314 83.11 42.67 13.81
C SER A 314 84.44 42.50 14.55
N ASN A 315 85.00 41.29 14.57
CA ASN A 315 86.33 41.06 15.14
C ASN A 315 87.42 41.77 14.31
N VAL A 316 87.29 41.80 12.98
CA VAL A 316 88.21 42.57 12.12
C VAL A 316 87.92 44.08 12.14
N TYR A 317 86.65 44.49 12.12
CA TYR A 317 86.24 45.89 12.20
C TYR A 317 85.34 46.13 13.41
N HIS A 318 85.94 46.70 14.44
CA HIS A 318 85.34 46.91 15.76
C HIS A 318 84.24 47.99 15.76
N GLY A 319 84.09 48.73 14.66
CA GLY A 319 83.17 49.85 14.56
C GLY A 319 83.78 51.15 15.08
N ALA A 320 82.99 51.97 15.77
CA ALA A 320 83.38 53.32 16.19
C ALA A 320 83.55 53.38 17.73
N ALA A 321 84.68 53.92 18.20
CA ALA A 321 84.99 54.07 19.63
C ALA A 321 85.72 55.39 19.93
N ALA A 322 85.55 55.93 21.14
CA ALA A 322 86.23 57.18 21.55
C ALA A 322 87.67 56.95 22.02
N THR A 323 87.98 55.75 22.47
CA THR A 323 89.30 55.31 22.96
C THR A 323 89.72 54.04 22.23
N ASP A 324 91.03 53.78 22.21
CA ASP A 324 91.60 52.54 21.69
C ASP A 324 90.97 51.31 22.38
N PRO A 325 90.30 50.40 21.65
CA PRO A 325 89.81 49.14 22.22
C PRO A 325 90.95 48.32 22.82
N THR A 326 90.68 47.53 23.85
CA THR A 326 91.67 46.65 24.49
C THR A 326 91.45 45.17 24.17
N GLU A 327 90.28 44.83 23.66
CA GLU A 327 89.80 43.49 23.31
C GLU A 327 88.89 43.61 22.08
N ASP A 328 88.71 42.51 21.35
CA ASP A 328 87.73 42.43 20.27
C ASP A 328 86.30 42.53 20.78
N PRO A 329 85.31 42.83 19.91
CA PRO A 329 83.92 42.95 20.33
C PRO A 329 83.31 41.68 20.94
N ASP A 330 83.91 40.50 20.74
CA ASP A 330 83.53 39.23 21.38
C ASP A 330 84.35 38.89 22.65
N GLY A 331 85.32 39.75 23.02
CA GLY A 331 86.18 39.61 24.18
C GLY A 331 87.48 38.83 23.92
N SER A 332 87.82 38.48 22.68
CA SER A 332 89.17 37.99 22.36
C SER A 332 90.23 39.08 22.43
N ALA A 333 91.50 38.67 22.37
CA ALA A 333 92.62 39.59 22.38
C ALA A 333 92.85 40.16 20.98
N LEU A 334 93.12 41.47 20.89
CA LEU A 334 93.36 42.17 19.64
C LEU A 334 94.34 41.44 18.72
N GLU A 335 93.97 41.34 17.45
CA GLU A 335 94.78 40.74 16.40
C GLU A 335 95.38 41.81 15.48
N ALA A 336 96.59 41.52 14.98
CA ALA A 336 97.25 42.44 14.06
C ALA A 336 96.44 42.54 12.76
N GLY A 337 96.01 43.75 12.40
CA GLY A 337 95.13 44.00 11.26
C GLY A 337 93.72 44.46 11.63
N ASP A 338 93.34 44.40 12.91
CA ASP A 338 92.04 44.92 13.37
C ASP A 338 91.91 46.40 13.08
N LEU A 339 90.67 46.84 12.84
CA LEU A 339 90.32 48.18 12.43
C LEU A 339 89.25 48.76 13.36
N TYR A 340 89.38 50.04 13.72
CA TYR A 340 88.29 50.77 14.33
C TYR A 340 88.35 52.26 13.97
N PHE A 341 87.19 52.92 13.98
CA PHE A 341 87.10 54.37 13.77
C PHE A 341 87.13 55.11 15.11
N ASN A 342 88.17 55.92 15.32
CA ASN A 342 88.26 56.75 16.52
C ASN A 342 87.40 58.00 16.37
N THR A 343 86.31 58.10 17.15
CA THR A 343 85.36 59.22 17.07
C THR A 343 85.86 60.52 17.70
N SER A 344 86.91 60.45 18.53
CA SER A 344 87.51 61.63 19.15
C SER A 344 88.52 62.30 18.21
N THR A 345 89.25 61.51 17.43
CA THR A 345 90.24 62.01 16.45
C THR A 345 89.71 62.02 15.02
N ASN A 346 88.54 61.46 14.75
CA ASN A 346 87.96 61.26 13.41
C ASN A 346 88.89 60.51 12.44
N THR A 347 89.67 59.56 12.95
CA THR A 347 90.62 58.76 12.15
C THR A 347 90.32 57.27 12.25
N LEU A 348 90.47 56.56 11.13
CA LEU A 348 90.50 55.10 11.14
C LEU A 348 91.85 54.66 11.71
N LYS A 349 91.85 53.68 12.62
CA LYS A 349 93.06 53.11 13.19
C LYS A 349 93.14 51.62 12.90
N TYR A 350 94.36 51.09 12.86
CA TYR A 350 94.63 49.66 12.81
C TYR A 350 95.50 49.20 13.98
N TYR A 351 95.32 47.96 14.45
CA TYR A 351 96.19 47.38 15.45
C TYR A 351 97.41 46.74 14.76
N ASN A 352 98.62 47.14 15.15
CA ASN A 352 99.86 46.67 14.52
C ASN A 352 100.45 45.40 15.17
N GLY A 353 99.72 44.78 16.12
CA GLY A 353 100.19 43.66 16.94
C GLY A 353 100.82 44.09 18.29
N SER A 354 100.89 45.38 18.58
CA SER A 354 101.37 45.91 19.86
C SER A 354 100.67 47.20 20.32
N SER A 355 100.23 48.04 19.39
CA SER A 355 99.52 49.29 19.66
C SER A 355 98.59 49.65 18.50
N TRP A 356 97.61 50.51 18.77
CA TRP A 356 96.80 51.12 17.72
C TRP A 356 97.57 52.24 17.00
N ALA A 357 97.60 52.16 15.67
CA ALA A 357 98.21 53.15 14.80
C ALA A 357 97.15 53.78 13.89
N SER A 358 97.26 55.09 13.61
CA SER A 358 96.36 55.78 12.69
C SER A 358 96.61 55.35 11.24
N ILE A 359 95.55 55.13 10.48
CA ILE A 359 95.58 55.08 9.01
C ILE A 359 95.37 56.52 8.54
N GLU A 360 96.47 57.24 8.34
CA GLU A 360 96.47 58.63 7.93
C GLU A 360 97.43 58.85 6.75
N ALA A 361 97.09 59.81 5.89
CA ALA A 361 98.01 60.23 4.84
C ALA A 361 99.14 61.05 5.48
N THR A 362 100.40 60.66 5.24
CA THR A 362 101.55 61.44 5.69
C THR A 362 101.52 62.81 5.04
N ASP A 363 101.32 63.86 5.83
CA ASP A 363 101.45 65.24 5.35
C ASP A 363 102.92 65.55 5.07
N THR A 364 103.32 65.48 3.80
CA THR A 364 104.69 65.75 3.35
C THR A 364 104.97 67.23 3.13
N SER A 365 104.02 68.13 3.42
CA SER A 365 104.13 69.56 3.14
C SER A 365 105.29 70.23 3.91
N SER A 366 105.75 69.65 5.03
CA SER A 366 106.88 70.13 5.82
C SER A 366 108.21 69.41 5.58
N PHE A 367 108.29 68.44 4.66
CA PHE A 367 109.57 67.76 4.36
C PHE A 367 110.58 68.64 3.61
N ALA A 368 110.13 69.74 3.00
CA ALA A 368 110.98 70.74 2.39
C ALA A 368 111.34 71.87 3.38
N THR A 369 112.20 71.60 4.36
CA THR A 369 112.83 72.67 5.18
C THR A 369 114.08 73.21 4.48
N LYS A 370 114.47 74.48 4.75
CA LYS A 370 115.62 75.15 4.09
C LYS A 370 116.93 74.32 4.09
N GLY A 371 117.11 73.41 5.04
CA GLY A 371 118.26 72.50 5.10
C GLY A 371 118.25 71.38 4.06
N VAL A 372 117.07 70.87 3.68
CA VAL A 372 116.94 69.76 2.71
C VAL A 372 117.10 70.25 1.26
N ALA A 373 116.62 71.47 0.96
CA ALA A 373 116.83 72.09 -0.35
C ALA A 373 118.32 72.41 -0.63
N ILE A 374 119.11 72.73 0.39
CA ILE A 374 120.56 72.96 0.27
C ILE A 374 121.31 71.62 0.09
N ALA A 375 120.91 70.57 0.80
CA ALA A 375 121.52 69.24 0.66
C ALA A 375 121.27 68.62 -0.73
N MET A 376 120.11 68.85 -1.35
CA MET A 376 119.82 68.41 -2.71
C MET A 376 120.49 69.28 -3.81
N ALA A 377 120.78 70.56 -3.54
CA ALA A 377 121.48 71.45 -4.49
C ALA A 377 123.01 71.30 -4.49
N ILE A 378 123.60 70.69 -3.45
CA ILE A 378 125.04 70.32 -3.42
C ILE A 378 125.28 68.93 -4.05
N ALA A 379 124.22 68.12 -4.21
CA ALA A 379 124.27 66.77 -4.77
C ALA A 379 123.84 66.69 -6.26
N LEU A 380 123.70 67.83 -6.96
CA LEU A 380 123.45 67.89 -8.41
C LEU A 380 124.58 68.62 -9.15
#